data_AF-A0A9P0NXP4-F1
#
_entry.id   AF-A0A9P0NXP4-F1
#
_cell.length_a   1.000
_cell.length_b   1.000
_cell.length_c   1.000
_cell.angle_alpha   90.00
_cell.angle_beta   90.00
_cell.angle_gamma   90.00
#
_symmetry.space_group_name_H-M   'P 1'
#
loop_
_entity.id
_entity.type
_entity.pdbx_description
1 polymer ?
#
loop_
_entity_poly.entity_id
_entity_poly.type
_entity_poly.pdbx_seq_one_letter_code
_entity_poly.pdbx_strand_id
1 'polypeptide(L)'
;MNDYKYHYLFTTFDMETLDLEDFKYNFVNMTAFRIVDIDDLHVKELLRGISKFQTNKNVQPINSSFIEAEAAFMYDSVFVFAVGLQTLDQSHTLKIPNVSCDQEHSWDGGLSLINYINAVSHFPFFIRIKFSERKDSISKFFNILFIFPKCPSLLLEID
;
A
#
# COMPACT_ATOMS: atom_id res chain seq x y z
N MET A 1 -4.85 33.66 -0.98
CA MET A 1 -3.72 33.00 -0.28
C MET A 1 -3.19 31.80 -1.07
N ASN A 2 -4.00 31.18 -1.94
CA ASN A 2 -3.52 30.31 -3.02
C ASN A 2 -3.49 31.11 -4.34
N ASP A 3 -2.36 31.12 -5.04
CA ASP A 3 -2.14 31.83 -6.31
C ASP A 3 -1.44 30.88 -7.30
N TYR A 4 -1.68 31.02 -8.60
CA TYR A 4 -1.21 30.13 -9.67
C TYR A 4 0.33 30.03 -9.78
N LYS A 5 1.05 30.91 -9.08
CA LYS A 5 2.52 30.95 -9.00
C LYS A 5 3.11 29.91 -8.05
N TYR A 6 2.28 29.30 -7.19
CA TYR A 6 2.73 28.30 -6.23
C TYR A 6 2.57 26.88 -6.78
N HIS A 7 3.51 26.02 -6.38
CA HIS A 7 3.48 24.59 -6.66
C HIS A 7 3.45 23.84 -5.33
N TYR A 8 2.43 23.02 -5.13
CA TYR A 8 2.26 22.23 -3.92
C TYR A 8 2.74 20.79 -4.13
N LEU A 9 3.52 20.30 -3.18
CA LEU A 9 3.90 18.90 -3.08
C LEU A 9 3.16 18.28 -1.90
N PHE A 10 2.30 17.32 -2.17
CA PHE A 10 1.61 16.53 -1.16
C PHE A 10 2.45 15.31 -0.83
N THR A 11 2.74 15.15 0.46
CA THR A 11 3.50 14.00 0.98
C THR A 11 2.60 12.90 1.53
N THR A 12 1.28 13.04 1.40
CA THR A 12 0.31 11.99 1.73
C THR A 12 0.14 11.02 0.56
N PHE A 13 -0.18 9.77 0.87
CA PHE A 13 -0.53 8.74 -0.12
C PHE A 13 -2.04 8.66 -0.38
N ASP A 14 -2.85 9.36 0.43
CA ASP A 14 -4.31 9.34 0.40
C ASP A 14 -4.87 10.61 -0.24
N MET A 15 -4.30 11.02 -1.37
CA MET A 15 -4.64 12.28 -2.05
C MET A 15 -6.12 12.30 -2.47
N GLU A 16 -6.68 11.15 -2.81
CA GLU A 16 -8.09 10.97 -3.21
C GLU A 16 -9.08 11.24 -2.07
N THR A 17 -8.62 11.25 -0.81
CA THR A 17 -9.45 11.55 0.37
C THR A 17 -9.52 13.04 0.69
N LEU A 18 -8.62 13.84 0.12
CA LEU A 18 -8.51 15.25 0.43
C LEU A 18 -9.52 16.08 -0.36
N ASP A 19 -10.11 17.07 0.31
CA ASP A 19 -10.89 18.11 -0.36
C ASP A 19 -9.93 19.11 -1.02
N LEU A 20 -9.98 19.18 -2.35
CA LEU A 20 -9.11 20.01 -3.18
C LEU A 20 -9.82 21.21 -3.80
N GLU A 21 -11.05 21.52 -3.38
CA GLU A 21 -11.83 22.63 -3.94
C GLU A 21 -11.04 23.95 -3.90
N ASP A 22 -10.40 24.27 -2.77
CA ASP A 22 -9.59 25.48 -2.58
C ASP A 22 -8.34 25.58 -3.47
N PHE A 23 -7.86 24.47 -4.02
CA PHE A 23 -6.71 24.44 -4.93
C PHE A 23 -7.16 24.43 -6.40
N LYS A 24 -8.29 23.77 -6.68
CA LYS A 24 -8.87 23.64 -8.02
C LYS A 24 -9.21 24.98 -8.67
N TYR A 25 -9.77 25.92 -7.90
CA TYR A 25 -10.17 27.23 -8.43
C TYR A 25 -9.01 28.22 -8.59
N ASN A 26 -7.86 27.96 -7.98
CA ASN A 26 -6.72 28.87 -7.97
C ASN A 26 -5.64 28.52 -9.02
N PHE A 27 -5.92 27.56 -9.91
CA PHE A 27 -5.04 27.13 -11.00
C PHE A 27 -3.61 26.80 -10.56
N VAL A 28 -3.43 26.25 -9.37
CA VAL A 28 -2.13 25.88 -8.84
C VAL A 28 -1.69 24.52 -9.37
N ASN A 29 -0.39 24.34 -9.57
CA ASN A 29 0.15 23.02 -9.88
C ASN A 29 0.27 22.22 -8.58
N MET A 30 -0.11 20.95 -8.63
CA MET A 30 0.02 20.03 -7.49
C MET A 30 0.69 18.74 -7.94
N THR A 31 1.62 18.26 -7.13
CA THR A 31 2.24 16.94 -7.29
C THR A 31 1.94 16.14 -6.04
N ALA A 32 1.52 14.89 -6.21
CA ALA A 32 1.24 13.96 -5.13
C ALA A 32 1.81 12.58 -5.47
N PHE A 33 1.82 11.69 -4.49
CA PHE A 33 2.22 10.30 -4.67
C PHE A 33 0.98 9.41 -4.54
N ARG A 34 0.85 8.44 -5.43
CA ARG A 34 -0.18 7.41 -5.38
C ARG A 34 0.49 6.06 -5.21
N ILE A 35 0.16 5.35 -4.13
CA ILE A 35 0.76 4.04 -3.86
C ILE A 35 -0.06 2.89 -4.42
N VAL A 36 -1.39 3.03 -4.41
CA VAL A 36 -2.30 2.02 -4.95
C VAL A 36 -2.60 2.33 -6.41
N ASP A 37 -2.30 1.40 -7.29
CA ASP A 37 -2.64 1.55 -8.70
C ASP A 37 -4.10 1.15 -8.95
N ILE A 38 -5.01 2.11 -8.79
CA ILE A 38 -6.44 1.90 -9.00
C ILE A 38 -6.80 1.55 -10.44
N ASP A 39 -5.89 1.72 -11.41
CA ASP A 39 -6.13 1.42 -12.81
C ASP A 39 -5.94 -0.07 -13.13
N ASP A 40 -5.19 -0.78 -12.28
CA ASP A 40 -4.95 -2.22 -12.37
C ASP A 40 -6.26 -3.03 -12.19
N LEU A 41 -6.48 -4.00 -13.08
CA LEU A 41 -7.69 -4.83 -13.09
C LEU A 41 -7.81 -5.70 -11.83
N HIS A 42 -6.69 -6.19 -11.29
CA HIS A 42 -6.67 -7.02 -10.08
C HIS A 42 -7.05 -6.19 -8.85
N VAL A 43 -6.53 -4.96 -8.76
CA VAL A 43 -6.90 -4.01 -7.70
C VAL A 43 -8.40 -3.70 -7.75
N LYS A 44 -8.93 -3.38 -8.94
CA LYS A 44 -10.37 -3.14 -9.14
C LYS A 44 -11.23 -4.32 -8.71
N GLU A 45 -10.84 -5.55 -9.07
CA GLU A 45 -11.57 -6.74 -8.69
C GLU A 45 -11.52 -6.99 -7.17
N LEU A 46 -10.37 -6.76 -6.54
CA LEU A 46 -10.20 -6.92 -5.11
C LEU A 46 -11.03 -5.90 -4.31
N LEU A 47 -11.03 -4.62 -4.72
CA LEU A 47 -11.89 -3.59 -4.13
C LEU A 47 -13.38 -3.95 -4.27
N ARG A 48 -13.78 -4.50 -5.42
CA ARG A 48 -15.14 -5.03 -5.63
C ARG A 48 -15.43 -6.23 -4.74
N GLY A 49 -14.45 -7.06 -4.42
CA GLY A 49 -14.57 -8.16 -3.47
C GLY A 49 -14.79 -7.64 -2.05
N ILE A 50 -13.91 -6.77 -1.58
CA ILE A 50 -13.93 -6.20 -0.22
C ILE A 50 -15.24 -5.45 0.04
N SER A 51 -15.70 -4.64 -0.91
CA SER A 51 -16.98 -3.91 -0.80
C SER A 51 -18.20 -4.81 -0.62
N LYS A 52 -18.17 -6.06 -1.14
CA LYS A 52 -19.26 -7.03 -0.90
C LYS A 52 -19.28 -7.59 0.53
N PHE A 53 -18.13 -7.63 1.20
CA PHE A 53 -18.01 -8.14 2.57
C PHE A 53 -18.26 -7.06 3.64
N GLN A 54 -18.46 -5.81 3.24
CA GLN A 54 -18.90 -4.75 4.15
C GLN A 54 -20.34 -5.00 4.60
N THR A 55 -20.45 -5.73 5.70
CA THR A 55 -21.73 -6.17 6.29
C THR A 55 -22.42 -5.02 7.05
N ASN A 56 -21.69 -3.93 7.32
CA ASN A 56 -22.14 -2.84 8.18
C ASN A 56 -22.55 -1.62 7.34
N LYS A 57 -23.86 -1.45 7.09
CA LYS A 57 -24.44 -0.32 6.32
C LYS A 57 -24.18 1.08 6.94
N ASN A 58 -23.65 1.12 8.16
CA ASN A 58 -23.38 2.35 8.92
C ASN A 58 -21.95 2.87 8.75
N VAL A 59 -21.04 2.07 8.19
CA VAL A 59 -19.72 2.52 7.77
C VAL A 59 -19.87 2.99 6.34
N GLN A 60 -19.33 4.17 6.00
CA GLN A 60 -19.35 4.64 4.62
C GLN A 60 -18.84 3.51 3.73
N PRO A 61 -19.59 3.14 2.67
CA PRO A 61 -19.15 2.11 1.76
C PRO A 61 -17.75 2.50 1.30
N ILE A 62 -16.80 1.56 1.31
CA ILE A 62 -15.55 1.77 0.58
C ILE A 62 -16.00 2.16 -0.81
N ASN A 63 -15.80 3.42 -1.16
CA ASN A 63 -16.08 3.87 -2.51
C ASN A 63 -15.24 2.96 -3.38
N SER A 64 -15.87 2.23 -4.30
CA SER A 64 -15.20 1.22 -5.14
C SER A 64 -14.06 1.80 -5.99
N SER A 65 -13.84 3.11 -5.89
CA SER A 65 -12.83 3.92 -6.57
C SER A 65 -11.52 4.10 -5.78
N PHE A 66 -11.47 3.93 -4.45
CA PHE A 66 -10.20 4.08 -3.70
C PHE A 66 -10.18 3.30 -2.37
N ILE A 67 -8.97 3.07 -1.85
CA ILE A 67 -8.69 2.48 -0.54
C ILE A 67 -7.58 3.32 0.12
N GLU A 68 -7.67 3.52 1.43
CA GLU A 68 -6.61 4.19 2.18
C GLU A 68 -5.30 3.39 2.13
N ALA A 69 -4.18 4.08 2.01
CA ALA A 69 -2.85 3.48 1.93
C ALA A 69 -2.58 2.57 3.13
N GLU A 70 -2.97 2.97 4.34
CA GLU A 70 -2.80 2.16 5.54
C GLU A 70 -3.55 0.82 5.44
N ALA A 71 -4.78 0.82 4.93
CA ALA A 71 -5.57 -0.39 4.73
C ALA A 71 -4.97 -1.29 3.63
N ALA A 72 -4.48 -0.69 2.54
CA ALA A 72 -3.77 -1.40 1.49
C ALA A 72 -2.48 -2.07 2.02
N PHE A 73 -1.67 -1.34 2.80
CA PHE A 73 -0.48 -1.87 3.45
C PHE A 73 -0.81 -3.04 4.39
N MET A 74 -1.90 -2.93 5.16
CA MET A 74 -2.31 -3.98 6.08
C MET A 74 -2.72 -5.26 5.33
N TYR A 75 -3.49 -5.13 4.26
CA TYR A 75 -3.88 -6.25 3.41
C TYR A 75 -2.65 -6.97 2.84
N ASP A 76 -1.73 -6.22 2.23
CA ASP A 76 -0.52 -6.76 1.62
C ASP A 76 0.42 -7.38 2.67
N SER A 77 0.49 -6.80 3.87
CA SER A 77 1.29 -7.35 4.98
C SER A 77 0.80 -8.73 5.41
N VAL A 78 -0.50 -8.90 5.57
CA VAL A 78 -1.11 -10.20 5.92
C VAL A 78 -0.89 -11.21 4.79
N PHE A 79 -1.03 -10.78 3.54
CA PHE A 79 -0.82 -11.63 2.38
C PHE A 79 0.62 -12.15 2.29
N VAL A 80 1.61 -11.25 2.36
CA VAL A 80 3.04 -11.61 2.34
C VAL A 80 3.38 -12.53 3.51
N PHE A 81 2.85 -12.24 4.72
CA PHE A 81 3.05 -13.10 5.88
C PHE A 81 2.45 -14.50 5.67
N ALA A 82 1.25 -14.61 5.13
CA ALA A 82 0.59 -15.88 4.85
C ALA A 82 1.38 -16.73 3.84
N VAL A 83 1.86 -16.11 2.76
CA VAL A 83 2.72 -16.79 1.75
C VAL A 83 4.04 -17.23 2.36
N GLY A 84 4.70 -16.36 3.14
CA GLY A 84 5.95 -16.69 3.83
C GLY A 84 5.79 -17.84 4.82
N LEU A 85 4.71 -17.84 5.59
CA LEU A 85 4.38 -18.89 6.56
C LEU A 85 4.05 -20.22 5.88
N GLN A 86 3.28 -20.19 4.79
CA GLN A 86 2.98 -21.38 4.00
C GLN A 86 4.26 -22.01 3.41
N THR A 87 5.20 -21.18 2.96
CA THR A 87 6.49 -21.64 2.42
C THR A 87 7.37 -22.24 3.52
N LEU A 88 7.33 -21.67 4.73
CA LEU A 88 8.02 -22.25 5.89
C LEU A 88 7.46 -23.63 6.25
N ASP A 89 6.13 -23.78 6.30
CA ASP A 89 5.47 -25.03 6.67
C ASP A 89 5.76 -26.18 5.68
N GLN A 90 5.97 -25.84 4.40
CA GLN A 90 6.38 -26.81 3.38
C GLN A 90 7.82 -27.32 3.55
N SER A 91 8.69 -26.56 4.20
CA SER A 91 10.13 -26.85 4.31
C SER A 91 10.55 -27.35 5.69
N HIS A 92 9.88 -26.87 6.75
CA HIS A 92 10.21 -27.14 8.14
C HIS A 92 8.93 -27.38 8.95
N THR A 93 9.01 -28.24 9.98
CA THR A 93 7.89 -28.42 10.91
C THR A 93 7.64 -27.14 11.71
N LEU A 94 6.48 -26.52 11.50
CA LEU A 94 6.08 -25.34 12.25
C LEU A 94 5.84 -25.69 13.73
N LYS A 95 6.70 -25.18 14.61
CA LYS A 95 6.50 -25.23 16.07
C LYS A 95 6.56 -23.82 16.62
N ILE A 96 5.44 -23.35 17.15
CA ILE A 96 5.34 -22.02 17.76
C ILE A 96 5.55 -22.19 19.27
N PRO A 97 6.68 -21.73 19.84
CA PRO A 97 6.90 -21.77 21.27
C PRO A 97 6.07 -20.69 21.98
N ASN A 98 5.77 -20.91 23.26
CA ASN A 98 5.31 -19.83 24.12
C ASN A 98 6.53 -18.96 24.47
N VAL A 99 6.46 -17.67 24.14
CA VAL A 99 7.56 -16.71 24.35
C VAL A 99 7.08 -15.60 25.29
N SER A 100 7.97 -15.12 26.14
CA SER A 100 7.74 -13.96 27.00
C SER A 100 8.76 -12.87 26.66
N CYS A 101 8.33 -11.61 26.73
CA CYS A 101 9.25 -10.46 26.59
C CYS A 101 10.22 -10.33 27.76
N ASP A 102 9.94 -10.95 28.91
CA ASP A 102 10.81 -10.94 30.09
C ASP A 102 11.99 -11.93 29.96
N GLN A 103 11.92 -12.86 29.00
CA GLN A 103 12.93 -13.88 28.76
C GLN A 103 13.54 -13.67 27.37
N GLU A 104 14.87 -13.65 27.26
CA GLU A 104 15.59 -13.48 25.98
C GLU A 104 15.57 -14.74 25.10
N HIS A 105 14.48 -15.51 25.11
CA HIS A 105 14.34 -16.71 24.29
C HIS A 105 13.66 -16.34 22.96
N SER A 106 14.43 -16.34 21.88
CA SER A 106 13.92 -16.13 20.53
C SER A 106 13.19 -17.38 19.99
N TRP A 107 12.40 -17.18 18.93
CA TRP A 107 11.84 -18.31 18.19
C TRP A 107 12.85 -18.81 17.15
N ASP A 108 13.29 -20.07 17.28
CA ASP A 108 14.26 -20.69 16.37
C ASP A 108 13.84 -20.62 14.89
N GLY A 109 12.54 -20.75 14.61
CA GLY A 109 11.99 -20.66 13.26
C GLY A 109 11.89 -19.23 12.70
N GLY A 110 12.12 -18.21 13.53
CA GLY A 110 11.93 -16.81 13.16
C GLY A 110 12.87 -16.34 12.05
N LEU A 111 14.14 -16.80 12.06
CA LEU A 111 15.10 -16.46 11.01
C LEU A 111 14.72 -17.07 9.66
N SER A 112 14.24 -18.32 9.66
CA SER A 112 13.75 -18.96 8.45
C SER A 112 12.51 -18.23 7.91
N LEU A 113 11.57 -17.87 8.79
CA LEU A 113 10.36 -17.16 8.39
C LEU A 113 10.68 -15.81 7.73
N ILE A 114 11.56 -14.99 8.33
CA ILE A 114 11.90 -13.67 7.76
C ILE A 114 12.60 -13.83 6.39
N ASN A 115 13.40 -14.87 6.22
CA ASN A 115 14.02 -15.16 4.93
C ASN A 115 12.97 -15.54 3.87
N TYR A 116 11.97 -16.34 4.23
CA TYR A 116 10.86 -16.67 3.31
C TYR A 116 10.00 -15.44 2.99
N ILE A 117 9.69 -14.60 3.98
CA ILE A 117 8.99 -13.32 3.78
C ILE A 117 9.77 -12.42 2.80
N ASN A 118 11.08 -12.27 3.00
CA ASN A 118 11.92 -11.44 2.12
C ASN A 118 12.07 -12.03 0.71
N ALA A 119 11.95 -13.35 0.57
CA ALA A 119 11.98 -14.04 -0.72
C ALA A 119 10.65 -13.96 -1.48
N VAL A 120 9.56 -13.47 -0.85
CA VAL A 120 8.29 -13.24 -1.56
C VAL A 120 8.50 -12.12 -2.58
N SER A 121 8.70 -12.51 -3.83
CA SER A 121 8.81 -11.64 -4.99
C SER A 121 7.48 -11.44 -5.71
N HIS A 122 6.45 -12.19 -5.32
CA HIS A 122 5.11 -12.03 -5.86
C HIS A 122 4.60 -10.65 -5.46
N PHE A 123 4.43 -9.76 -6.44
CA PHE A 123 3.98 -8.40 -6.23
C PHE A 123 2.71 -8.41 -5.38
N PRO A 124 2.72 -7.76 -4.19
CA PRO A 124 1.51 -7.59 -3.40
C PRO A 124 0.41 -6.95 -4.26
N PHE A 125 -0.84 -7.31 -3.99
CA PHE A 125 -1.95 -7.00 -4.90
C PHE A 125 -2.23 -5.51 -5.00
N PHE A 126 -2.05 -4.76 -3.91
CA PHE A 126 -2.28 -3.31 -3.92
C PHE A 126 -1.01 -2.51 -4.18
N ILE A 127 0.13 -2.97 -3.64
CA ILE A 127 1.37 -2.18 -3.61
C ILE A 127 2.51 -2.97 -4.25
N ARG A 128 3.25 -2.31 -5.15
CA ARG A 128 4.48 -2.86 -5.71
C ARG A 128 5.65 -2.66 -4.74
N ILE A 129 5.89 -3.64 -3.87
CA ILE A 129 7.03 -3.66 -2.94
C ILE A 129 8.08 -4.67 -3.42
N LYS A 130 9.36 -4.27 -3.44
CA LYS A 130 10.50 -5.21 -3.56
C LYS A 130 11.40 -5.08 -2.34
N PHE A 131 11.61 -6.20 -1.65
CA PHE A 131 12.59 -6.29 -0.57
C PHE A 131 14.00 -6.43 -1.17
N SER A 132 14.93 -5.55 -0.81
CA SER A 132 16.34 -5.70 -1.19
C SER A 132 17.08 -6.55 -0.17
N GLU A 133 18.18 -7.19 -0.59
CA GLU A 133 19.05 -8.00 0.27
C GLU A 133 19.72 -7.19 1.40
N ARG A 134 19.84 -5.86 1.23
CA ARG A 134 20.25 -4.99 2.35
C ARG A 134 19.05 -4.76 3.27
N LYS A 135 19.16 -5.24 4.51
CA LYS A 135 18.18 -5.09 5.60
C LYS A 135 17.64 -3.67 5.79
N ASP A 136 18.35 -2.65 5.30
CA ASP A 136 17.99 -1.24 5.44
C ASP A 136 17.33 -0.61 4.19
N SER A 137 17.13 -1.37 3.10
CA SER A 137 16.66 -0.81 1.83
C SER A 137 15.44 -1.56 1.29
N ILE A 138 14.24 -1.08 1.63
CA ILE A 138 13.00 -1.50 0.97
C ILE A 138 12.83 -0.64 -0.29
N SER A 139 12.89 -1.24 -1.47
CA SER A 139 12.57 -0.54 -2.71
C SER A 139 11.06 -0.47 -2.85
N LYS A 140 10.49 0.70 -2.56
CA LYS A 140 9.07 0.99 -2.73
C LYS A 140 8.88 1.72 -4.06
N PHE A 141 7.98 1.20 -4.90
CA PHE A 141 7.58 1.87 -6.13
C PHE A 141 6.31 2.68 -5.83
N PHE A 142 6.30 3.93 -6.26
CA PHE A 142 5.16 4.84 -6.13
C PHE A 142 4.86 5.44 -7.49
N ASN A 143 3.59 5.58 -7.82
CA ASN A 143 3.19 6.36 -8.98
C ASN A 143 3.21 7.84 -8.61
N ILE A 144 3.81 8.68 -9.44
CA ILE A 144 3.79 10.14 -9.23
C ILE A 144 2.56 10.69 -9.94
N LEU A 145 1.68 11.35 -9.19
CA LEU A 145 0.48 11.98 -9.73
C LEU A 145 0.76 13.47 -9.95
N PHE A 146 0.66 13.91 -11.21
CA PHE A 146 0.69 15.33 -11.57
C PHE A 146 -0.73 15.84 -11.81
N ILE A 147 -1.18 16.78 -10.99
CA ILE A 147 -2.51 17.37 -11.11
C ILE A 147 -2.36 18.76 -11.72
N PHE A 148 -2.72 18.87 -13.00
CA PHE A 148 -2.68 20.13 -13.74
C PHE A 148 -4.05 20.80 -13.75
N PRO A 149 -4.12 22.12 -13.56
CA PRO A 149 -5.39 22.84 -13.45
C PRO A 149 -6.22 22.88 -14.74
N LYS A 150 -5.63 22.52 -15.89
CA LYS A 150 -6.33 22.42 -17.19
C LYS A 150 -6.66 20.99 -17.62
N CYS A 151 -6.21 19.96 -16.89
CA CYS A 151 -6.47 18.57 -17.23
C CYS A 151 -6.53 17.74 -15.92
N PRO A 152 -7.73 17.44 -15.38
CA PRO A 152 -7.88 16.71 -14.12
C PRO A 152 -7.41 15.24 -14.17
N SER A 153 -6.92 14.75 -15.30
CA SER A 153 -6.72 13.31 -15.56
C SER A 153 -5.42 12.97 -16.29
N LEU A 154 -4.41 13.85 -16.30
CA LEU A 154 -3.13 13.53 -16.94
C LEU A 154 -2.20 12.80 -15.96
N LEU A 155 -2.31 11.47 -15.91
CA LEU A 155 -1.27 10.60 -15.36
C LEU A 155 -0.04 10.70 -16.26
N LEU A 156 1.06 11.23 -15.71
CA LEU A 156 2.39 11.06 -16.29
C LEU A 156 3.11 10.02 -15.44
N GLU A 157 3.08 8.77 -15.90
CA GLU A 157 3.99 7.73 -15.41
C GLU A 157 5.42 8.14 -15.75
N ILE A 158 6.28 8.17 -14.73
CA ILE A 158 7.73 8.24 -14.92
C ILE A 158 8.24 6.86 -14.51
N ASP A 159 8.49 6.01 -15.50
CA ASP A 159 9.17 4.71 -15.36
C ASP A 159 10.68 4.88 -15.03
#